data_AF-A0A5E4K5J8-F1
#
_entry.id   AF-A0A5E4K5J8-F1
#
_cell.length_a   1.000
_cell.length_b   1.000
_cell.length_c   1.000
_cell.angle_alpha   90.00
_cell.angle_beta   90.00
_cell.angle_gamma   90.00
#
_symmetry.space_group_name_H-M   'P 1'
#
loop_
_entity.id
_entity.type
_entity.pdbx_description
1 polymer ?
#
loop_
_entity_poly.entity_id
_entity_poly.type
_entity_poly.pdbx_seq_one_letter_code
_entity_poly.pdbx_strand_id
1 'polypeptide(L)'
;MKICAIKHNSLNEDFEIFKNKLISAVGTNSDIIIGPYDSFGRGLSTKERKEEVYNQVQNLSSKCDSLIIPGTISYPINEREMVCESPVFHMGNLLNVFCKEKDNGEEKLAEENGYIYKRGNNSKNRFYFKGKEIAVELCGDHGVQDVKGCDLELILAFDSRAGFWINASNDNLKRKAIVCDGYAPKVEVFDYNPERRDKLRFVPSEEENSLVTAFV
;
A
#
# COMPACT_ATOMS: atom_id res chain seq x y z
N MET A 1 9.42 -15.10 4.10
CA MET A 1 9.20 -14.24 2.91
C MET A 1 9.67 -12.88 3.36
N LYS A 2 10.76 -12.36 2.80
CA LYS A 2 11.35 -11.12 3.27
C LYS A 2 10.54 -9.93 2.76
N ILE A 3 10.01 -9.10 3.66
CA ILE A 3 9.19 -7.94 3.29
C ILE A 3 9.89 -6.67 3.74
N CYS A 4 10.02 -5.71 2.83
CA CYS A 4 10.60 -4.39 3.04
C CYS A 4 9.49 -3.34 2.99
N ALA A 5 9.21 -2.72 4.12
CA ALA A 5 8.24 -1.63 4.22
C ALA A 5 8.97 -0.28 4.32
N ILE A 6 8.59 0.65 3.45
CA ILE A 6 9.19 1.99 3.37
C ILE A 6 8.51 2.91 4.38
N LYS A 7 9.32 3.56 5.23
CA LYS A 7 8.84 4.63 6.13
C LYS A 7 8.89 5.95 5.39
N HIS A 8 7.74 6.44 4.92
CA HIS A 8 7.63 7.70 4.19
C HIS A 8 6.52 8.56 4.79
N ASN A 9 6.79 9.86 4.91
CA ASN A 9 5.82 10.82 5.40
C ASN A 9 5.20 11.57 4.21
N SER A 10 4.07 11.10 3.71
CA SER A 10 3.43 11.65 2.52
C SER A 10 2.83 13.05 2.72
N LEU A 11 2.87 13.61 3.93
CA LEU A 11 2.54 15.03 4.18
C LEU A 11 3.70 15.97 3.86
N ASN A 12 4.93 15.55 4.15
CA ASN A 12 6.08 16.45 4.23
C ASN A 12 7.23 16.07 3.30
N GLU A 13 7.23 14.85 2.77
CA GLU A 13 8.25 14.35 1.86
C GLU A 13 7.64 14.24 0.45
N ASP A 14 8.41 14.65 -0.55
CA ASP A 14 8.00 14.54 -1.94
C ASP A 14 8.33 13.15 -2.54
N PHE A 15 7.93 12.98 -3.80
CA PHE A 15 8.20 11.75 -4.54
C PHE A 15 9.70 11.48 -4.74
N GLU A 16 10.55 12.50 -4.85
CA GLU A 16 11.99 12.25 -5.06
C GLU A 16 12.63 11.65 -3.80
N ILE A 17 12.20 12.11 -2.61
CA ILE A 17 12.57 11.47 -1.34
C ILE A 17 12.04 10.03 -1.31
N PHE A 18 10.79 9.79 -1.67
CA PHE A 18 10.22 8.45 -1.72
C PHE A 18 10.97 7.53 -2.70
N LYS A 19 11.30 8.03 -3.89
CA LYS A 19 12.05 7.29 -4.91
C LYS A 19 13.42 6.86 -4.41
N ASN A 20 14.12 7.73 -3.69
CA ASN A 20 15.41 7.38 -3.09
C ASN A 20 15.26 6.24 -2.06
N LYS A 21 14.21 6.26 -1.24
CA LYS A 21 13.89 5.17 -0.32
C LYS A 21 13.56 3.88 -1.06
N LEU A 22 12.82 3.97 -2.17
CA LEU A 22 12.50 2.83 -3.03
C LEU A 22 13.77 2.22 -3.66
N ILE A 23 14.71 3.04 -4.13
CA ILE A 23 16.02 2.59 -4.63
C ILE A 23 16.79 1.86 -3.52
N SER A 24 16.82 2.41 -2.30
CA SER A 24 17.46 1.75 -1.16
C SER A 24 16.77 0.42 -0.82
N ALA A 25 15.44 0.37 -0.86
CA ALA A 25 14.64 -0.84 -0.61
C ALA A 25 14.95 -1.96 -1.61
N VAL A 26 15.12 -1.64 -2.90
CA VAL A 26 15.53 -2.60 -3.93
C VAL A 26 16.87 -3.27 -3.59
N GLY A 27 17.79 -2.56 -2.92
CA GLY A 27 19.07 -3.11 -2.47
C GLY A 27 18.99 -4.09 -1.29
N THR A 28 17.82 -4.26 -0.65
CA THR A 28 17.67 -5.10 0.55
C THR A 28 17.44 -6.59 0.25
N ASN A 29 17.36 -6.98 -1.03
CA ASN A 29 17.02 -8.33 -1.49
C ASN A 29 15.73 -8.89 -0.85
N SER A 30 14.70 -8.05 -0.70
CA SER A 30 13.41 -8.45 -0.16
C SER A 30 12.52 -9.09 -1.24
N ASP A 31 11.63 -10.01 -0.84
CA ASP A 31 10.63 -10.60 -1.74
C ASP A 31 9.55 -9.57 -2.13
N ILE A 32 9.16 -8.71 -1.18
CA ILE A 32 8.15 -7.66 -1.37
C ILE A 32 8.70 -6.33 -0.86
N ILE A 33 8.45 -5.26 -1.61
CA ILE A 33 8.69 -3.87 -1.21
C ILE A 33 7.35 -3.14 -1.22
N ILE A 34 7.02 -2.47 -0.13
CA ILE A 34 5.75 -1.76 0.03
C ILE A 34 5.95 -0.33 0.55
N GLY A 35 5.22 0.62 -0.03
CA GLY A 35 5.16 2.01 0.41
C GLY A 35 3.78 2.37 0.99
N PRO A 36 3.67 3.46 1.77
CA PRO A 36 2.41 3.90 2.36
C PRO A 36 1.46 4.54 1.34
N TYR A 37 0.26 4.88 1.79
CA TYR A 37 -0.69 5.67 1.01
C TYR A 37 -0.12 7.06 0.67
N ASP A 38 -0.49 7.58 -0.50
CA ASP A 38 -0.07 8.87 -1.09
C ASP A 38 1.45 9.03 -1.28
N SER A 39 2.21 7.94 -1.36
CA SER A 39 3.68 7.98 -1.57
C SER A 39 4.14 8.70 -2.84
N PHE A 40 3.25 8.89 -3.81
CA PHE A 40 3.54 9.63 -5.04
C PHE A 40 3.33 11.15 -4.92
N GLY A 41 2.90 11.62 -3.75
CA GLY A 41 2.56 13.00 -3.45
C GLY A 41 1.08 13.15 -3.09
N ARG A 42 0.80 14.04 -2.15
CA ARG A 42 -0.56 14.32 -1.68
C ARG A 42 -1.35 15.14 -2.69
N GLY A 43 -2.63 14.79 -2.88
CA GLY A 43 -3.57 15.53 -3.71
C GLY A 43 -3.67 15.01 -5.14
N LEU A 44 -4.24 15.83 -6.02
CA LEU A 44 -4.51 15.44 -7.40
C LEU A 44 -3.25 15.60 -8.27
N SER A 45 -2.76 14.49 -8.80
CA SER A 45 -1.71 14.44 -9.82
C SER A 45 -2.30 14.48 -11.23
N THR A 46 -1.47 14.79 -12.23
CA THR A 46 -1.87 14.66 -13.64
C THR A 46 -1.67 13.23 -14.14
N LYS A 47 -2.29 12.91 -15.28
CA LYS A 47 -2.10 11.61 -15.95
C LYS A 47 -0.67 11.43 -16.43
N GLU A 48 -0.03 12.48 -16.94
CA GLU A 48 1.37 12.47 -17.37
C GLU A 48 2.29 12.20 -16.19
N ARG A 49 2.03 12.83 -15.04
CA ARG A 49 2.78 12.56 -13.81
C ARG A 49 2.63 11.11 -13.36
N LYS A 50 1.42 10.56 -13.44
CA LYS A 50 1.14 9.15 -13.17
C LYS A 50 1.94 8.21 -14.07
N GLU A 51 1.96 8.48 -15.37
CA GLU A 51 2.75 7.69 -16.34
C GLU A 51 4.25 7.80 -16.07
N GLU A 52 4.75 8.99 -15.74
CA GLU A 52 6.14 9.22 -15.38
C GLU A 52 6.55 8.40 -14.15
N VAL A 53 5.80 8.48 -13.05
CA VAL A 53 6.12 7.72 -11.82
C VAL A 53 5.98 6.21 -12.05
N TYR A 54 5.00 5.77 -12.82
CA TYR A 54 4.85 4.35 -13.20
C TYR A 54 6.07 3.86 -13.97
N ASN A 55 6.53 4.59 -14.98
CA ASN A 55 7.72 4.25 -15.74
C ASN A 55 8.97 4.20 -14.85
N GLN A 56 9.11 5.13 -13.91
CA GLN A 56 10.23 5.13 -12.96
C GLN A 56 10.22 3.89 -12.06
N VAL A 57 9.06 3.54 -11.47
CA VAL A 57 8.93 2.34 -10.62
C VAL A 57 9.10 1.06 -11.43
N GLN A 58 8.55 1.00 -12.64
CA GLN A 58 8.71 -0.15 -13.54
C GLN A 58 10.18 -0.37 -13.92
N ASN A 59 10.93 0.70 -14.20
CA ASN A 59 12.37 0.65 -14.46
C ASN A 59 13.20 0.24 -13.23
N LEU A 60 12.72 0.51 -12.01
CA LEU A 60 13.35 0.01 -10.79
C LEU A 60 13.03 -1.48 -10.60
N SER A 61 11.76 -1.86 -10.79
CA SER A 61 11.29 -3.23 -10.68
C SER A 61 11.98 -4.18 -11.66
N SER A 62 12.41 -3.72 -12.84
CA SER A 62 13.15 -4.55 -13.81
C SER A 62 14.55 -4.95 -13.33
N LYS A 63 15.06 -4.35 -12.26
CA LYS A 63 16.40 -4.59 -11.71
C LYS A 63 16.41 -5.54 -10.50
N CYS A 64 15.25 -6.04 -10.08
CA CYS A 64 15.12 -6.94 -8.94
C CYS A 64 14.01 -7.98 -9.11
N ASP A 65 14.10 -9.09 -8.37
CA ASP A 65 13.03 -10.09 -8.26
C ASP A 65 11.94 -9.70 -7.23
N SER A 66 12.05 -8.52 -6.62
CA SER A 66 11.07 -8.04 -5.67
C SER A 66 9.75 -7.70 -6.37
N LEU A 67 8.64 -8.00 -5.69
CA LEU A 67 7.34 -7.42 -5.99
C LEU A 67 7.23 -6.05 -5.33
N ILE A 68 6.87 -5.00 -6.07
CA ILE A 68 6.84 -3.61 -5.60
C ILE A 68 5.40 -3.08 -5.59
N ILE A 69 4.94 -2.63 -4.43
CA ILE A 69 3.64 -1.97 -4.20
C ILE A 69 3.96 -0.57 -3.64
N PRO A 70 4.19 0.45 -4.49
CA PRO A 70 4.88 1.67 -4.12
C PRO A 70 4.00 2.70 -3.39
N GLY A 71 2.75 2.40 -3.06
CA GLY A 71 1.80 3.37 -2.51
C GLY A 71 0.67 3.72 -3.47
N THR A 72 0.01 4.85 -3.25
CA THR A 72 -1.13 5.31 -4.06
C THR A 72 -0.88 6.65 -4.74
N ILE A 73 -1.62 6.89 -5.83
CA ILE A 73 -1.70 8.16 -6.55
C ILE A 73 -3.16 8.46 -6.88
N SER A 74 -3.58 9.72 -6.71
CA SER A 74 -4.86 10.22 -7.19
C SER A 74 -4.67 11.02 -8.48
N TYR A 75 -5.44 10.73 -9.53
CA TYR A 75 -5.31 11.40 -10.83
C TYR A 75 -6.61 11.33 -11.65
N PRO A 76 -6.82 12.24 -12.64
CA PRO A 76 -7.97 12.17 -13.53
C PRO A 76 -7.80 11.06 -14.56
N ILE A 77 -8.80 10.19 -14.69
CA ILE A 77 -8.80 9.10 -15.69
C ILE A 77 -9.41 9.56 -17.03
N ASN A 78 -10.26 10.58 -16.98
CA ASN A 78 -10.88 11.24 -18.13
C ASN A 78 -11.29 12.67 -17.72
N GLU A 79 -12.00 13.37 -18.60
CA GLU A 79 -12.44 14.76 -18.37
C GLU A 79 -13.42 14.94 -17.21
N ARG A 80 -13.99 13.86 -16.67
CA ARG A 80 -15.05 13.91 -15.65
C ARG A 80 -14.73 13.14 -14.38
N GLU A 81 -13.83 12.16 -14.45
CA GLU A 81 -13.63 11.21 -13.37
C GLU A 81 -12.19 11.23 -12.84
N MET A 82 -12.07 11.13 -11.52
CA MET A 82 -10.82 10.93 -10.78
C MET A 82 -10.81 9.54 -10.14
N VAL A 83 -9.64 8.91 -10.04
CA VAL A 83 -9.43 7.69 -9.26
C VAL A 83 -8.27 7.86 -8.29
N CYS A 84 -8.25 7.05 -7.23
CA CYS A 84 -7.06 6.80 -6.42
C CYS A 84 -6.69 5.32 -6.56
N GLU A 85 -5.45 5.02 -6.96
CA GLU A 85 -5.03 3.65 -7.23
C GLU A 85 -3.60 3.33 -6.75
N SER A 86 -3.34 2.04 -6.50
CA SER A 86 -2.02 1.48 -6.17
C SER A 86 -1.60 0.43 -7.21
N PRO A 87 -0.48 0.61 -7.91
CA PRO A 87 0.04 -0.40 -8.83
C PRO A 87 0.82 -1.51 -8.12
N VAL A 88 0.91 -2.67 -8.78
CA VAL A 88 1.79 -3.77 -8.39
C VAL A 88 2.75 -4.07 -9.53
N PHE A 89 4.05 -3.92 -9.29
CA PHE A 89 5.09 -4.20 -10.27
C PHE A 89 5.94 -5.41 -9.89
N HIS A 90 6.38 -6.17 -10.88
CA HIS A 90 7.35 -7.25 -10.69
C HIS A 90 8.16 -7.49 -11.97
N MET A 91 9.49 -7.56 -11.86
CA MET A 91 10.42 -7.74 -12.97
C MET A 91 10.15 -6.79 -14.16
N GLY A 92 9.78 -5.54 -13.85
CA GLY A 92 9.49 -4.54 -14.88
C GLY A 92 8.13 -4.69 -15.57
N ASN A 93 7.21 -5.49 -15.04
CA ASN A 93 5.85 -5.61 -15.54
C ASN A 93 4.85 -5.04 -14.52
N LEU A 94 3.83 -4.33 -15.01
CA LEU A 94 2.65 -3.98 -14.21
C LEU A 94 1.74 -5.21 -14.14
N LEU A 95 1.64 -5.83 -12.97
CA LEU A 95 0.87 -7.05 -12.76
C LEU A 95 -0.60 -6.75 -12.43
N ASN A 96 -0.83 -5.73 -11.61
CA ASN A 96 -2.16 -5.38 -11.12
C ASN A 96 -2.24 -3.91 -10.75
N VAL A 97 -3.46 -3.39 -10.62
CA VAL A 97 -3.77 -2.05 -10.13
C VAL A 97 -4.99 -2.15 -9.22
N PHE A 98 -4.85 -1.75 -7.97
CA PHE A 98 -5.94 -1.68 -7.00
C PHE A 98 -6.49 -0.27 -6.95
N CYS A 99 -7.79 -0.11 -7.16
CA CYS A 99 -8.46 1.19 -7.05
C CYS A 99 -9.19 1.27 -5.71
N LYS A 100 -9.01 2.37 -4.99
CA LYS A 100 -9.67 2.59 -3.68
C LYS A 100 -11.18 2.67 -3.83
N GLU A 101 -11.94 2.04 -2.93
CA GLU A 101 -13.41 2.01 -2.99
C GLU A 101 -14.06 2.94 -1.97
N LYS A 102 -13.55 2.98 -0.74
CA LYS A 102 -14.05 3.84 0.32
C LYS A 102 -13.53 5.24 0.13
N ASP A 103 -14.47 6.18 0.14
CA ASP A 103 -14.15 7.60 0.25
C ASP A 103 -13.70 7.92 1.69
N ASN A 104 -12.51 8.50 1.80
CA ASN A 104 -11.93 9.08 3.01
C ASN A 104 -11.43 10.51 2.75
N GLY A 105 -11.98 11.19 1.74
CA GLY A 105 -11.56 12.51 1.29
C GLY A 105 -11.36 12.60 -0.23
N GLU A 106 -11.41 11.48 -0.93
CA GLU A 106 -11.30 11.42 -2.39
C GLU A 106 -12.49 12.07 -3.10
N GLU A 107 -13.72 11.94 -2.58
CA GLU A 107 -14.90 12.63 -3.16
C GLU A 107 -14.75 14.14 -3.07
N LYS A 108 -14.31 14.63 -1.90
CA LYS A 108 -14.04 16.06 -1.69
C LYS A 108 -12.90 16.56 -2.58
N LEU A 109 -11.80 15.80 -2.69
CA LEU A 109 -10.70 16.15 -3.58
C LEU A 109 -11.15 16.22 -5.04
N ALA A 110 -11.98 15.26 -5.49
CA ALA A 110 -12.52 15.27 -6.83
C ALA A 110 -13.41 16.51 -7.07
N GLU A 111 -14.35 16.78 -6.15
CA GLU A 111 -15.26 17.92 -6.23
C GLU A 111 -14.52 19.26 -6.30
N GLU A 112 -13.52 19.46 -5.42
CA GLU A 112 -12.68 20.68 -5.39
C GLU A 112 -11.91 20.91 -6.70
N ASN A 113 -11.70 19.85 -7.50
CA ASN A 113 -10.99 19.91 -8.78
C ASN A 113 -11.91 19.73 -9.99
N GLY A 114 -13.25 19.72 -9.81
CA GLY A 114 -14.22 19.62 -10.89
C GLY A 114 -14.42 18.21 -11.47
N TYR A 115 -14.08 17.17 -10.71
CA TYR A 115 -14.23 15.76 -11.07
C TYR A 115 -15.26 15.05 -10.20
N ILE A 116 -15.67 13.87 -10.65
CA ILE A 116 -16.43 12.89 -9.89
C ILE A 116 -15.46 11.80 -9.46
N TYR A 117 -15.44 11.47 -8.17
CA TYR A 117 -14.63 10.36 -7.70
C TYR A 117 -15.22 9.03 -8.16
N LYS A 118 -14.44 8.29 -8.94
CA LYS A 118 -14.77 6.93 -9.35
C LYS A 118 -14.21 5.95 -8.32
N ARG A 119 -15.12 5.41 -7.52
CA ARG A 119 -14.82 4.33 -6.58
C ARG A 119 -14.35 3.09 -7.34
N GLY A 120 -13.33 2.44 -6.79
CA GLY A 120 -12.83 1.15 -7.22
C GLY A 120 -13.78 0.00 -6.91
N ASN A 121 -13.31 -1.22 -7.17
CA ASN A 121 -14.02 -2.45 -6.84
C ASN A 121 -13.06 -3.40 -6.16
N ASN A 122 -13.27 -3.62 -4.86
CA ASN A 122 -12.36 -4.39 -4.04
C ASN A 122 -12.67 -5.88 -3.97
N SER A 123 -13.56 -6.40 -4.83
CA SER A 123 -13.80 -7.85 -4.96
C SER A 123 -12.55 -8.64 -5.40
N LYS A 124 -11.50 -7.96 -5.87
CA LYS A 124 -10.24 -8.54 -6.35
C LYS A 124 -9.01 -7.83 -5.78
N ASN A 125 -9.00 -7.60 -4.47
CA ASN A 125 -7.87 -7.03 -3.72
C ASN A 125 -6.74 -8.04 -3.43
N ARG A 126 -6.74 -9.21 -4.09
CA ARG A 126 -5.89 -10.36 -3.76
C ARG A 126 -5.12 -10.87 -4.97
N PHE A 127 -3.93 -11.41 -4.74
CA PHE A 127 -3.12 -12.10 -5.74
C PHE A 127 -2.20 -13.15 -5.09
N TYR A 128 -1.66 -14.06 -5.91
CA TYR A 128 -0.68 -15.05 -5.45
C TYR A 128 0.74 -14.64 -5.80
N PHE A 129 1.66 -14.76 -4.85
CA PHE A 129 3.09 -14.56 -5.06
C PHE A 129 3.91 -15.53 -4.22
N LYS A 130 4.89 -16.21 -4.83
CA LYS A 130 5.75 -17.23 -4.16
C LYS A 130 4.95 -18.25 -3.32
N GLY A 131 3.81 -18.70 -3.84
CA GLY A 131 2.94 -19.70 -3.20
C GLY A 131 2.11 -19.18 -2.02
N LYS A 132 2.03 -17.86 -1.82
CA LYS A 132 1.26 -17.20 -0.78
C LYS A 132 0.16 -16.33 -1.37
N GLU A 133 -1.02 -16.35 -0.78
CA GLU A 133 -2.10 -15.42 -1.13
C GLU A 133 -1.92 -14.13 -0.34
N ILE A 134 -1.85 -13.01 -1.06
CA ILE A 134 -1.59 -11.68 -0.52
C ILE A 134 -2.81 -10.80 -0.79
N ALA A 135 -3.34 -10.16 0.25
CA ALA A 135 -4.34 -9.11 0.15
C ALA A 135 -3.70 -7.73 0.27
N VAL A 136 -4.20 -6.75 -0.49
CA VAL A 136 -3.76 -5.35 -0.45
C VAL A 136 -4.95 -4.44 -0.18
N GLU A 137 -4.87 -3.62 0.85
CA GLU A 137 -5.94 -2.71 1.24
C GLU A 137 -5.46 -1.25 1.26
N LEU A 138 -6.33 -0.33 0.83
CA LEU A 138 -6.03 1.08 0.66
C LEU A 138 -6.73 1.94 1.72
N CYS A 139 -6.00 2.28 2.77
CA CYS A 139 -6.41 3.16 3.86
C CYS A 139 -7.76 2.69 4.47
N GLY A 140 -8.81 3.51 4.40
CA GLY A 140 -10.13 3.14 4.93
C GLY A 140 -10.88 2.01 4.22
N ASP A 141 -10.28 1.39 3.19
CA ASP A 141 -10.78 0.11 2.68
C ASP A 141 -10.54 -1.05 3.66
N HIS A 142 -9.57 -0.90 4.58
CA HIS A 142 -9.25 -1.92 5.57
C HIS A 142 -10.48 -2.36 6.38
N GLY A 143 -10.66 -3.68 6.45
CA GLY A 143 -11.70 -4.31 7.24
C GLY A 143 -13.07 -4.28 6.57
N VAL A 144 -13.20 -3.70 5.39
CA VAL A 144 -14.42 -3.82 4.58
C VAL A 144 -14.26 -4.89 3.51
N GLN A 145 -13.04 -5.10 3.02
CA GLN A 145 -12.76 -6.08 2.00
C GLN A 145 -12.78 -7.50 2.61
N ASP A 146 -13.26 -8.47 1.84
CA ASP A 146 -13.10 -9.87 2.24
C ASP A 146 -11.64 -10.27 2.01
N VAL A 147 -10.90 -10.45 3.10
CA VAL A 147 -9.50 -10.92 3.11
C VAL A 147 -9.37 -12.36 3.61
N LYS A 148 -10.50 -13.07 3.75
CA LYS A 148 -10.50 -14.45 4.25
C LYS A 148 -9.64 -15.35 3.37
N GLY A 149 -8.68 -16.02 3.99
CA GLY A 149 -7.85 -17.04 3.36
C GLY A 149 -6.46 -16.56 3.00
N CYS A 150 -6.20 -15.24 3.06
CA CYS A 150 -4.88 -14.74 2.73
C CYS A 150 -3.82 -15.13 3.78
N ASP A 151 -2.62 -15.41 3.31
CA ASP A 151 -1.45 -15.63 4.16
C ASP A 151 -0.90 -14.31 4.74
N LEU A 152 -1.01 -13.24 3.94
CA LEU A 152 -0.44 -11.93 4.20
C LEU A 152 -1.43 -10.83 3.79
N GLU A 153 -1.59 -9.84 4.66
CA GLU A 153 -2.37 -8.62 4.42
C GLU A 153 -1.42 -7.41 4.44
N LEU A 154 -1.47 -6.60 3.39
CA LEU A 154 -0.64 -5.44 3.19
C LEU A 154 -1.52 -4.19 3.14
N ILE A 155 -1.36 -3.30 4.13
CA ILE A 155 -2.24 -2.15 4.31
C ILE A 155 -1.45 -0.88 4.06
N LEU A 156 -1.86 -0.14 3.02
CA LEU A 156 -1.31 1.16 2.65
C LEU A 156 -2.16 2.23 3.34
N ALA A 157 -1.68 2.81 4.44
CA ALA A 157 -2.47 3.71 5.29
C ALA A 157 -2.01 5.17 5.21
N PHE A 158 -2.93 6.09 5.44
CA PHE A 158 -2.66 7.53 5.64
C PHE A 158 -3.17 8.02 7.00
N ASP A 159 -3.11 7.16 8.03
CA ASP A 159 -3.29 7.54 9.42
C ASP A 159 -2.76 6.45 10.37
N SER A 160 -2.50 6.85 11.62
CA SER A 160 -2.07 5.96 12.71
C SER A 160 -3.13 4.97 13.19
N ARG A 161 -4.32 4.97 12.57
CA ARG A 161 -5.48 4.17 13.02
C ARG A 161 -5.90 3.12 12.00
N ALA A 162 -5.55 3.29 10.74
CA ALA A 162 -5.78 2.45 9.56
C ALA A 162 -7.10 1.68 9.53
N GLY A 163 -8.16 2.07 10.25
CA GLY A 163 -9.35 1.23 10.42
C GLY A 163 -9.19 -0.05 11.26
N PHE A 164 -8.07 -0.25 11.97
CA PHE A 164 -7.76 -1.49 12.74
C PHE A 164 -8.88 -1.98 13.67
N TRP A 165 -9.67 -1.04 14.18
CA TRP A 165 -10.70 -1.29 15.17
C TRP A 165 -11.99 -1.89 14.62
N ILE A 166 -12.14 -1.97 13.28
CA ILE A 166 -13.48 -2.14 12.72
C ILE A 166 -13.82 -3.61 12.42
N ASN A 167 -12.91 -4.47 11.94
CA ASN A 167 -13.32 -5.81 11.49
C ASN A 167 -12.27 -6.95 11.53
N ALA A 168 -11.10 -6.75 12.13
CA ALA A 168 -10.14 -7.83 12.42
C ALA A 168 -10.76 -9.06 13.11
N SER A 169 -11.88 -8.87 13.81
CA SER A 169 -12.63 -9.88 14.55
C SER A 169 -13.58 -10.73 13.71
N ASN A 170 -13.76 -10.42 12.41
CA ASN A 170 -14.80 -11.02 11.55
C ASN A 170 -14.34 -12.20 10.69
N ASP A 171 -13.08 -12.63 10.79
CA ASP A 171 -12.66 -13.91 10.27
C ASP A 171 -11.92 -14.78 11.29
N ASN A 172 -12.09 -16.10 11.13
CA ASN A 172 -11.50 -17.11 11.99
C ASN A 172 -10.14 -17.58 11.46
N LEU A 173 -9.39 -16.71 10.79
CA LEU A 173 -8.19 -17.10 10.06
C LEU A 173 -6.94 -16.43 10.65
N LYS A 174 -5.87 -17.22 10.72
CA LYS A 174 -4.56 -16.73 11.14
C LYS A 174 -3.85 -16.12 9.93
N ARG A 175 -3.48 -14.85 10.01
CA ARG A 175 -2.72 -14.16 8.96
C ARG A 175 -1.74 -13.17 9.56
N LYS A 176 -0.71 -12.80 8.82
CA LYS A 176 0.19 -11.69 9.18
C LYS A 176 -0.29 -10.42 8.45
N ALA A 177 -0.33 -9.29 9.14
CA ALA A 177 -0.66 -8.00 8.55
C ALA A 177 0.49 -7.02 8.74
N ILE A 178 0.78 -6.23 7.69
CA ILE A 178 1.79 -5.17 7.71
C ILE A 178 1.13 -3.87 7.30
N VAL A 179 1.30 -2.84 8.12
CA VAL A 179 0.71 -1.52 7.89
C VAL A 179 1.81 -0.51 7.68
N CYS A 180 1.74 0.18 6.55
CA CYS A 180 2.64 1.26 6.18
C CYS A 180 1.89 2.58 6.33
N ASP A 181 2.19 3.33 7.40
CA ASP A 181 1.55 4.61 7.70
C ASP A 181 2.30 5.76 7.00
N GLY A 182 1.58 6.50 6.16
CA GLY A 182 2.06 7.67 5.44
C GLY A 182 1.93 8.99 6.22
N TYR A 183 1.12 9.02 7.28
CA TYR A 183 0.95 10.20 8.14
C TYR A 183 2.07 10.30 9.17
N ALA A 184 2.31 9.20 9.89
CA ALA A 184 3.50 9.01 10.71
C ALA A 184 4.35 7.94 10.03
N PRO A 185 5.63 8.18 9.69
CA PRO A 185 6.47 7.26 8.93
C PRO A 185 6.85 6.03 9.77
N LYS A 186 5.86 5.19 10.05
CA LYS A 186 5.87 4.04 10.94
C LYS A 186 5.39 2.83 10.17
N VAL A 187 5.97 1.69 10.51
CA VAL A 187 5.51 0.39 10.05
C VAL A 187 5.13 -0.42 11.27
N GLU A 188 3.97 -1.04 11.22
CA GLU A 188 3.49 -1.93 12.27
C GLU A 188 3.17 -3.30 11.68
N VAL A 189 3.44 -4.35 12.45
CA VAL A 189 3.18 -5.73 12.05
C VAL A 189 2.41 -6.44 13.13
N PHE A 190 1.41 -7.19 12.70
CA PHE A 190 0.48 -7.88 13.57
C PHE A 190 0.31 -9.31 13.11
N ASP A 191 0.24 -10.23 14.08
CA ASP A 191 -0.25 -11.57 13.83
C ASP A 191 -1.73 -11.61 14.22
N TYR A 192 -2.61 -11.72 13.23
CA TYR A 192 -4.01 -12.00 13.48
C TYR A 192 -4.16 -13.44 13.93
N ASN A 193 -4.71 -13.61 15.12
CA ASN A 193 -5.07 -14.91 15.65
C ASN A 193 -6.46 -14.83 16.28
N PRO A 194 -7.47 -15.49 15.68
CA PRO A 194 -8.86 -15.44 16.16
C PRO A 194 -9.03 -16.05 17.56
N GLU A 195 -8.08 -16.86 18.02
CA GLU A 195 -8.04 -17.44 19.38
C GLU A 195 -7.48 -16.46 20.42
N ARG A 196 -6.95 -15.31 20.00
CA ARG A 196 -6.29 -14.30 20.84
C ARG A 196 -6.81 -12.89 20.56
N ARG A 197 -8.14 -12.75 20.40
CA ARG A 197 -8.83 -11.49 20.07
C ARG A 197 -8.40 -10.28 20.92
N ASP A 198 -7.91 -10.51 22.13
CA ASP A 198 -7.60 -9.46 23.10
C ASP A 198 -6.15 -8.94 23.03
N LYS A 199 -5.29 -9.51 22.16
CA LYS A 199 -3.85 -9.17 22.13
C LYS A 199 -3.29 -9.19 20.71
N LEU A 200 -3.50 -8.11 19.97
CA LEU A 200 -2.62 -7.75 18.84
C LEU A 200 -1.18 -7.75 19.35
N ARG A 201 -0.33 -8.61 18.80
CA ARG A 201 1.09 -8.66 19.14
C ARG A 201 1.87 -7.92 18.06
N PHE A 202 2.53 -6.85 18.48
CA PHE A 202 3.51 -6.16 17.65
C PHE A 202 4.72 -7.07 17.48
N VAL A 203 5.12 -7.32 16.22
CA VAL A 203 6.36 -8.02 15.91
C VAL A 203 7.51 -7.02 15.99
N PRO A 204 8.57 -7.27 16.78
CA PRO A 204 9.76 -6.42 16.81
C PRO A 204 10.39 -6.37 15.41
N SER A 205 10.67 -5.16 14.92
CA SER A 205 11.37 -4.93 13.66
C SER A 205 12.88 -5.15 13.81
N GLU A 206 13.52 -5.77 12.82
CA GLU A 206 14.98 -5.63 12.63
C GLU A 206 15.23 -4.27 11.95
N GLU A 207 15.94 -3.36 12.64
CA GLU A 207 16.29 -2.05 12.10
C GLU A 207 17.42 -2.19 11.05
N GLU A 208 17.07 -2.53 9.80
CA GLU A 208 18.07 -2.55 8.72
C GLU A 208 18.45 -1.14 8.23
N ASN A 209 17.65 -0.09 8.50
CA ASN A 209 17.99 1.34 8.35
C ASN A 209 16.84 2.22 8.91
N SER A 210 17.09 3.45 9.36
CA SER A 210 16.04 4.33 9.92
C SER A 210 14.86 4.64 8.97
N LEU A 211 15.03 4.38 7.67
CA LEU A 211 14.08 4.70 6.58
C LEU A 211 13.25 3.50 6.09
N VAL A 212 13.61 2.27 6.48
CA VAL A 212 13.04 1.03 5.94
C VAL A 212 12.91 0.00 7.06
N THR A 213 11.95 -0.91 6.98
CA THR A 213 11.86 -2.03 7.91
C THR A 213 11.72 -3.35 7.18
N ALA A 214 12.58 -4.31 7.52
CA ALA A 214 12.58 -5.65 6.98
C ALA A 214 11.95 -6.65 7.97
N PHE A 215 11.19 -7.61 7.43
CA PHE A 215 10.59 -8.72 8.17
C PHE A 215 10.92 -10.02 7.46
N VAL A 216 11.17 -11.12 8.19
CA VAL A 216 11.52 -12.45 7.64
C VAL A 216 10.34 -13.42 7.68
#